data_AF-A0A8S8YX85-F1
#
_entry.id   AF-A0A8S8YX85-F1
#
_cell.length_a   1.000
_cell.length_b   1.000
_cell.length_c   1.000
_cell.angle_alpha   90.00
_cell.angle_beta   90.00
_cell.angle_gamma   90.00
#
_symmetry.space_group_name_H-M   'P 1'
#
loop_
_entity.id
_entity.type
_entity.pdbx_description
1 polymer ?
#
loop_
_entity_poly.entity_id
_entity_poly.type
_entity_poly.pdbx_seq_one_letter_code
_entity_poly.pdbx_strand_id
1 'polypeptide(L)'
;MDKPTELLPVDPSLVHIQSDVREHFDWNLSEDLSSARGLLEQVESYDIRPWERPQRAANVATVYRRLVLRETEVAILGAAVEPEEVEEILQRPSLLVAADGAAGVFSMLPGSTAERAWSRLICVVSDADGGGRYL
;
A
#
# COMPACT_ATOMS: atom_id res chain seq x y z
N MET A 1 -9.79 -17.50 -17.81
CA MET A 1 -9.30 -16.19 -18.27
C MET A 1 -9.21 -15.37 -17.01
N ASP A 2 -8.03 -15.32 -16.42
CA ASP A 2 -7.84 -14.83 -15.06
C ASP A 2 -8.18 -13.34 -15.02
N LYS A 3 -8.83 -12.92 -13.93
CA LYS A 3 -9.22 -11.50 -13.80
C LYS A 3 -7.93 -10.68 -13.70
N PRO A 4 -7.85 -9.47 -14.29
CA PRO A 4 -6.66 -8.62 -14.18
C PRO A 4 -6.25 -8.27 -12.73
N THR A 5 -7.13 -8.51 -11.76
CA THR A 5 -6.90 -8.31 -10.32
C THR A 5 -6.52 -9.59 -9.57
N GLU A 6 -6.39 -10.71 -10.26
CA GLU A 6 -5.95 -11.98 -9.68
C GLU A 6 -4.42 -11.96 -9.58
N LEU A 7 -3.93 -11.56 -8.40
CA LEU A 7 -2.51 -11.47 -8.11
C LEU A 7 -2.00 -12.85 -7.70
N LEU A 8 -1.17 -13.45 -8.54
CA LEU A 8 -0.43 -14.66 -8.19
C LEU A 8 0.85 -14.26 -7.46
N PRO A 9 1.21 -14.95 -6.36
CA PRO A 9 2.46 -14.66 -5.69
C PRO A 9 3.64 -15.03 -6.59
N VAL A 10 4.68 -14.21 -6.59
CA VAL A 10 5.93 -14.53 -7.28
C VAL A 10 6.60 -15.79 -6.70
N ASP A 11 6.41 -16.00 -5.41
CA ASP A 11 6.78 -17.19 -4.67
C ASP A 11 5.64 -17.52 -3.69
N PRO A 12 4.97 -18.68 -3.84
CA PRO A 12 3.93 -19.12 -2.91
C PRO A 12 4.38 -19.15 -1.44
N SER A 13 5.67 -19.38 -1.16
CA SER A 13 6.21 -19.41 0.20
C SER A 13 5.99 -18.09 0.96
N LEU A 14 6.02 -16.96 0.24
CA LEU A 14 5.78 -15.63 0.80
C LEU A 14 4.33 -15.40 1.24
N VAL A 15 3.39 -16.20 0.73
CA VAL A 15 1.99 -16.22 1.19
C VAL A 15 1.81 -17.27 2.29
N HIS A 16 2.47 -18.41 2.17
CA HIS A 16 2.38 -19.50 3.15
C HIS A 16 2.83 -19.09 4.55
N ILE A 17 3.83 -18.20 4.69
CA ILE A 17 4.25 -17.68 5.99
C ILE A 17 3.10 -17.08 6.81
N GLN A 18 2.08 -16.53 6.15
CA GLN A 18 0.90 -16.01 6.86
C GLN A 18 0.12 -17.12 7.56
N SER A 19 0.07 -18.33 7.01
CA SER A 19 -0.55 -19.49 7.64
C SER A 19 0.23 -19.92 8.88
N ASP A 20 1.56 -19.92 8.82
CA ASP A 20 2.42 -20.28 9.95
C ASP A 20 2.25 -19.27 11.10
N VAL A 21 2.18 -17.97 10.78
CA VAL A 21 1.87 -16.92 11.76
C VAL A 21 0.50 -17.15 12.39
N ARG A 22 -0.53 -17.42 11.58
CA ARG A 22 -1.88 -17.70 12.09
C ARG A 22 -1.89 -18.90 13.02
N GLU A 23 -1.25 -20.00 12.65
CA GLU A 23 -1.15 -21.21 13.48
C GLU A 23 -0.44 -20.91 14.81
N HIS A 24 0.66 -20.13 14.76
CA HIS A 24 1.41 -19.79 15.96
C HIS A 24 0.60 -18.96 16.98
N PHE A 25 -0.21 -18.01 16.50
CA PHE A 25 -1.02 -17.13 17.34
C PHE A 25 -2.47 -17.58 17.53
N ASP A 26 -2.84 -18.76 17.00
CA ASP A 26 -4.22 -19.29 16.97
C ASP A 26 -5.22 -18.31 16.32
N TRP A 27 -4.77 -17.59 15.28
CA TRP A 27 -5.60 -16.64 14.53
C TRP A 27 -6.39 -17.36 13.45
N ASN A 28 -7.68 -17.07 13.35
CA ASN A 28 -8.53 -17.71 12.36
C ASN A 28 -8.61 -16.89 11.07
N LEU A 29 -8.48 -17.55 9.92
CA LEU A 29 -8.72 -16.91 8.62
C LEU A 29 -10.11 -16.25 8.51
N SER A 30 -11.11 -16.76 9.23
CA SER A 30 -12.44 -16.14 9.28
C SER A 30 -12.42 -14.74 9.90
N GLU A 31 -11.49 -14.47 10.82
CA GLU A 31 -11.33 -13.16 11.45
C GLU A 31 -10.74 -12.14 10.46
N ASP A 32 -9.73 -12.56 9.69
CA ASP A 32 -9.19 -11.75 8.58
C ASP A 32 -10.29 -11.37 7.57
N LEU A 33 -11.11 -12.35 7.18
CA LEU A 33 -12.23 -12.15 6.26
C LEU A 33 -13.30 -11.23 6.85
N SER A 34 -13.59 -11.37 8.15
CA SER A 34 -14.54 -10.51 8.84
C SER A 34 -14.03 -9.07 8.92
N SER A 35 -12.74 -8.88 9.22
CA SER A 35 -12.09 -7.57 9.25
C SER A 35 -12.12 -6.89 7.88
N ALA A 36 -11.74 -7.61 6.82
CA ALA A 36 -11.76 -7.06 5.46
C ALA A 36 -13.17 -6.67 4.99
N ARG A 37 -14.19 -7.45 5.34
CA ARG A 37 -15.60 -7.12 5.05
C ARG A 37 -16.07 -5.91 5.86
N GLY A 38 -15.73 -5.85 7.15
CA GLY A 38 -16.06 -4.72 8.01
C GLY A 38 -15.47 -3.40 7.48
N LEU A 39 -14.22 -3.41 7.02
CA LEU A 39 -13.61 -2.25 6.37
C LEU A 39 -14.37 -1.84 5.11
N LEU A 40 -14.74 -2.80 4.26
CA LEU A 40 -15.49 -2.52 3.03
C LEU A 40 -16.87 -1.92 3.33
N GLU A 41 -17.60 -2.49 4.29
CA GLU A 41 -18.90 -1.99 4.75
C GLU A 41 -18.77 -0.57 5.30
N GLN A 42 -17.74 -0.32 6.11
CA GLN A 42 -17.49 0.99 6.69
C GLN A 42 -17.17 2.03 5.60
N VAL A 43 -16.30 1.70 4.65
CA VAL A 43 -15.99 2.57 3.49
C VAL A 43 -17.25 2.87 2.67
N GLU A 44 -18.12 1.88 2.47
CA GLU A 44 -19.37 2.04 1.70
C GLU A 44 -20.46 2.79 2.46
N SER A 45 -20.35 2.93 3.79
CA SER A 45 -21.29 3.69 4.60
C SER A 45 -21.13 5.22 4.49
N TYR A 46 -19.97 5.69 4.00
CA TYR A 46 -19.67 7.12 3.86
C TYR A 46 -20.00 7.64 2.45
N ASP A 47 -20.57 8.84 2.39
CA ASP A 47 -20.81 9.58 1.14
C ASP A 47 -19.56 10.36 0.70
N ILE A 48 -18.47 9.63 0.43
CA ILE A 48 -17.20 10.17 -0.03
C ILE A 48 -16.97 9.69 -1.46
N ARG A 49 -17.12 10.58 -2.45
CA ARG A 49 -17.04 10.24 -3.87
C ARG A 49 -15.81 9.40 -4.26
N PRO A 50 -14.57 9.73 -3.83
CA PRO A 50 -13.40 8.88 -4.12
C PRO A 50 -13.49 7.44 -3.60
N TRP A 51 -14.34 7.19 -2.61
CA TRP A 51 -14.53 5.88 -2.00
C TRP A 51 -15.62 5.06 -2.67
N GLU A 52 -16.39 5.61 -3.61
CA GLU A 52 -17.39 4.85 -4.36
C GLU A 52 -16.77 3.69 -5.14
N ARG A 53 -17.53 2.59 -5.31
CA ARG A 53 -17.09 1.37 -6.02
C ARG A 53 -16.40 1.64 -7.36
N PRO A 54 -16.96 2.47 -8.27
CA PRO A 54 -16.31 2.74 -9.55
C PRO A 54 -14.94 3.43 -9.40
N GLN A 55 -14.81 4.33 -8.44
CA GLN A 55 -13.55 5.06 -8.20
C GLN A 55 -12.49 4.17 -7.58
N ARG A 56 -12.86 3.30 -6.63
CA ARG A 56 -11.93 2.30 -6.09
C ARG A 56 -11.42 1.36 -7.18
N ALA A 57 -12.30 0.89 -8.06
CA ALA A 57 -11.91 0.05 -9.20
C ALA A 57 -10.97 0.80 -10.18
N ALA A 58 -11.25 2.07 -10.48
CA ALA A 58 -10.39 2.91 -11.31
C ALA A 58 -9.02 3.15 -10.68
N ASN A 59 -8.95 3.32 -9.36
CA ASN A 59 -7.71 3.48 -8.60
C ASN A 59 -6.86 2.20 -8.67
N VAL A 60 -7.46 1.02 -8.41
CA VAL A 60 -6.78 -0.28 -8.55
C VAL A 60 -6.25 -0.49 -9.97
N ALA A 61 -7.05 -0.18 -10.99
CA ALA A 61 -6.60 -0.28 -12.38
C ALA A 61 -5.44 0.68 -12.68
N THR A 62 -5.40 1.85 -12.04
CA THR A 62 -4.30 2.80 -12.18
C THR A 62 -3.01 2.31 -11.51
N VAL A 63 -3.11 1.73 -10.32
CA VAL A 63 -1.99 1.07 -9.64
C VAL A 63 -1.44 -0.06 -10.51
N TYR A 64 -2.31 -0.95 -11.01
CA TYR A 64 -1.93 -2.04 -11.90
C TYR A 64 -1.21 -1.54 -13.16
N ARG A 65 -1.74 -0.49 -13.83
CA ARG A 65 -1.10 0.09 -15.02
C ARG A 65 0.29 0.65 -14.75
N ARG A 66 0.52 1.25 -13.57
CA ARG A 66 1.83 1.83 -13.21
C ARG A 66 2.84 0.75 -12.80
N LEU A 67 2.40 -0.31 -12.13
CA LEU A 67 3.29 -1.34 -11.59
C LEU A 67 3.54 -2.53 -12.52
N VAL A 68 2.56 -2.93 -13.34
CA VAL A 68 2.59 -4.23 -14.04
C VAL A 68 2.82 -4.09 -15.55
N LEU A 69 2.32 -3.02 -16.18
CA LEU A 69 2.43 -2.89 -17.64
C LEU A 69 3.82 -2.51 -18.14
N ARG A 70 4.71 -2.06 -17.26
CA ARG A 70 6.08 -1.69 -17.59
C ARG A 70 6.99 -2.22 -16.51
N GLU A 71 8.09 -2.84 -16.92
CA GLU A 71 9.17 -3.19 -16.00
C GLU A 71 9.67 -1.91 -15.32
N THR A 72 9.40 -1.81 -14.03
CA THR A 72 9.70 -0.62 -13.23
C THR A 72 10.22 -1.08 -11.89
N GLU A 73 11.34 -0.50 -11.45
CA GLU A 73 11.87 -0.75 -10.11
C GLU A 73 10.86 -0.21 -9.08
N VAL A 74 10.47 -1.04 -8.12
CA VAL A 74 9.57 -0.65 -7.03
C VAL A 74 10.37 -0.69 -5.73
N ALA A 75 10.52 0.47 -5.09
CA ALA A 75 11.10 0.58 -3.76
C ALA A 75 9.99 0.56 -2.70
N ILE A 76 10.12 -0.34 -1.73
CA ILE A 76 9.19 -0.47 -0.60
C ILE A 76 9.82 0.24 0.60
N LEU A 77 9.16 1.29 1.08
CA LEU A 77 9.60 2.09 2.22
C LEU A 77 9.02 1.49 3.51
N GLY A 78 9.91 0.99 4.37
CA GLY A 78 9.55 0.49 5.69
C GLY A 78 9.51 1.60 6.74
N ALA A 79 9.01 1.26 7.94
CA ALA A 79 8.81 2.22 9.04
C ALA A 79 10.09 2.93 9.53
N ALA A 80 11.27 2.36 9.27
CA ALA A 80 12.56 2.89 9.71
C ALA A 80 13.34 3.63 8.60
N VAL A 81 12.68 3.96 7.49
CA VAL A 81 13.34 4.65 6.36
C VAL A 81 13.81 6.06 6.75
N GLU A 82 15.04 6.41 6.37
CA GLU A 82 15.63 7.73 6.58
C GLU A 82 15.55 8.60 5.31
N PRO A 83 15.54 9.95 5.44
CA PRO A 83 15.46 10.85 4.29
C PRO A 83 16.56 10.59 3.23
N GLU A 84 17.78 10.30 3.67
CA GLU A 84 18.94 10.05 2.83
C GLU A 84 18.74 8.82 1.94
N GLU A 85 18.11 7.77 2.46
CA GLU A 85 17.77 6.56 1.69
C GLU A 85 16.73 6.89 0.60
N VAL A 86 15.75 7.74 0.92
CA VAL A 86 14.76 8.19 -0.07
C VAL A 86 15.44 9.04 -1.15
N GLU A 87 16.37 9.91 -0.79
CA GLU A 87 17.13 10.71 -1.77
C GLU A 87 17.93 9.82 -2.73
N GLU A 88 18.55 8.74 -2.23
CA GLU A 88 19.27 7.77 -3.04
C GLU A 88 18.31 7.02 -4.00
N ILE A 89 17.19 6.52 -3.48
CA ILE A 89 16.17 5.82 -4.28
C ILE A 89 15.67 6.73 -5.41
N LEU A 90 15.48 8.02 -5.13
CA LEU A 90 14.98 8.99 -6.12
C LEU A 90 15.96 9.31 -7.26
N GLN A 91 17.24 8.92 -7.14
CA GLN A 91 18.20 9.02 -8.25
C GLN A 91 17.89 8.03 -9.38
N ARG A 92 17.12 6.97 -9.10
CA ARG A 92 16.66 5.98 -10.08
C ARG A 92 15.22 6.27 -10.50
N PRO A 93 14.75 5.77 -11.66
CA PRO A 93 13.35 5.91 -12.09
C PRO A 93 12.43 4.91 -11.36
N SER A 94 12.56 4.81 -10.03
CA SER A 94 11.79 3.88 -9.20
C SER A 94 10.43 4.45 -8.80
N LEU A 95 9.46 3.56 -8.62
CA LEU A 95 8.18 3.84 -8.00
C LEU A 95 8.24 3.50 -6.52
N LEU A 96 7.48 4.24 -5.70
CA LEU A 96 7.51 4.07 -4.25
C LEU A 96 6.20 3.44 -3.76
N VAL A 97 6.32 2.49 -2.84
CA VAL A 97 5.23 1.97 -2.01
C VAL A 97 5.64 2.19 -0.57
N ALA A 98 4.81 2.86 0.22
CA ALA A 98 5.12 3.14 1.63
C ALA A 98 4.30 2.25 2.56
N ALA A 99 4.95 1.70 3.59
CA ALA A 99 4.27 1.06 4.71
C ALA A 99 3.81 2.12 5.71
N ASP A 100 2.50 2.34 5.75
CA ASP A 100 1.81 3.19 6.73
C ASP A 100 2.53 4.54 6.98
N GLY A 101 3.01 4.79 8.20
CA GLY A 101 3.69 6.01 8.59
C GLY A 101 5.02 6.29 7.88
N ALA A 102 5.58 5.33 7.14
CA ALA A 102 6.83 5.52 6.38
C ALA A 102 6.73 6.68 5.36
N ALA A 103 5.53 6.97 4.84
CA ALA A 103 5.31 8.11 3.95
C ALA A 103 5.64 9.47 4.63
N GLY A 104 5.63 9.52 5.97
CA GLY A 104 5.96 10.71 6.75
C GLY A 104 7.36 11.25 6.50
N VAL A 105 8.31 10.38 6.11
CA VAL A 105 9.69 10.77 5.77
C VAL A 105 9.74 11.83 4.67
N PHE A 106 8.75 11.88 3.77
CA PHE A 106 8.72 12.86 2.69
C PHE A 106 8.63 14.30 3.19
N SER A 107 8.07 14.51 4.39
CA SER A 107 7.97 15.82 5.02
C SER A 107 9.32 16.33 5.54
N MET A 108 10.32 15.44 5.65
CA MET A 108 11.68 15.78 6.08
C MET A 108 12.60 16.11 4.89
N LEU A 109 12.15 15.84 3.66
CA LEU A 109 12.92 16.10 2.44
C LEU A 109 12.84 17.58 2.02
N PRO A 110 13.86 18.11 1.34
CA PRO A 110 13.79 19.43 0.69
C PRO A 110 12.61 19.51 -0.30
N GLY A 111 11.99 20.68 -0.45
CA GLY A 111 10.70 20.84 -1.15
C GLY A 111 10.61 20.18 -2.54
N SER A 112 11.58 20.40 -3.43
CA SER A 112 11.59 19.79 -4.76
C SER A 112 11.80 18.27 -4.73
N THR A 113 12.54 17.76 -3.74
CA THR A 113 12.73 16.33 -3.50
C THR A 113 11.46 15.70 -2.95
N ALA A 114 10.78 16.35 -2.01
CA ALA A 114 9.51 15.92 -1.44
C ALA A 114 8.41 15.81 -2.52
N GLU A 115 8.26 16.85 -3.36
CA GLU A 115 7.32 16.82 -4.49
C GLU A 115 7.60 15.65 -5.44
N ARG A 116 8.88 15.40 -5.73
CA ARG A 116 9.29 14.26 -6.56
C ARG A 116 8.96 12.93 -5.88
N ALA A 117 9.16 12.80 -4.57
CA ALA A 117 8.78 11.61 -3.81
C ALA A 117 7.27 11.35 -3.88
N TRP A 118 6.44 12.37 -3.60
CA TRP A 118 4.98 12.28 -3.71
C TRP A 118 4.51 11.90 -5.12
N SER A 119 5.14 12.42 -6.17
CA SER A 119 4.79 12.08 -7.56
C SER A 119 5.06 10.61 -7.91
N ARG A 120 6.05 10.00 -7.27
CA ARG A 120 6.47 8.61 -7.49
C ARG A 120 5.83 7.62 -6.53
N LEU A 121 5.16 8.10 -5.48
CA LEU A 121 4.34 7.27 -4.60
C LEU A 121 3.15 6.69 -5.36
N ILE A 122 3.02 5.36 -5.34
CA ILE A 122 1.92 4.63 -5.98
C ILE A 122 0.77 4.40 -5.01
N CYS A 123 1.11 3.90 -3.82
CA CYS A 123 0.15 3.62 -2.77
C CYS A 123 0.86 3.59 -1.42
N VAL A 124 0.05 3.71 -0.38
CA VAL A 124 0.42 3.42 1.00
C VAL A 124 -0.31 2.14 1.40
N VAL A 125 0.39 1.21 2.04
CA VAL A 125 -0.18 0.02 2.66
C VAL A 125 -0.29 0.30 4.15
N SER A 126 -1.51 0.42 4.67
CA SER A 126 -1.76 0.91 6.02
C SER A 126 -2.96 0.17 6.62
N ASP A 127 -2.90 -0.12 7.91
CA ASP A 127 -4.04 -0.51 8.75
C ASP A 127 -4.84 0.72 9.25
N ALA A 128 -4.34 1.92 8.94
CA ALA A 128 -4.88 3.24 9.27
C ALA A 128 -4.99 3.51 10.78
N ASP A 129 -4.11 2.93 11.59
CA ASP A 129 -4.14 3.06 13.05
C ASP A 129 -3.45 4.33 13.60
N GLY A 130 -2.63 5.01 12.79
CA GLY A 130 -1.89 6.22 13.17
C GLY A 130 -2.76 7.45 13.50
N GLY A 131 -4.08 7.35 13.35
CA GLY A 131 -5.05 8.40 13.66
C GLY A 131 -5.41 8.49 15.14
N GLY A 132 -4.52 9.03 15.98
CA GLY A 132 -4.76 9.27 17.41
C GLY A 132 -4.67 10.75 17.83
N ARG A 133 -5.83 11.37 18.10
CA ARG A 133 -6.08 12.68 18.77
C ARG A 133 -5.52 13.93 18.09
N TYR A 134 -6.28 14.54 17.16
CA TYR A 134 -6.55 15.99 17.05
C TYR A 134 -7.57 16.22 15.93
N LEU A 135 -8.86 16.05 16.25
CA LEU A 135 -9.98 16.74 15.60
C LEU A 135 -10.93 17.21 16.70
#